data_AF-A0A7X6RK35-F1
#
_entry.id   AF-A0A7X6RK35-F1
#
_cell.length_a   1.000
_cell.length_b   1.000
_cell.length_c   1.000
_cell.angle_alpha   90.00
_cell.angle_beta   90.00
_cell.angle_gamma   90.00
#
_symmetry.space_group_name_H-M   'P 1'
#
loop_
_entity.id
_entity.type
_entity.pdbx_description
1 polymer ?
#
loop_
_entity_poly.entity_id
_entity_poly.type
_entity_poly.pdbx_seq_one_letter_code
_entity_poly.pdbx_strand_id
1 'polypeptide(L)'
;MMQISELADEIVTDWVVRELPAAALRGVARHELAGEIQAQPSITAETLEADNGLRRYQHELQRAVFALPAKRSAAVPSDEETDAFIYAEVGAEIFDLVHELAADLAFTSGDATGAWALQLLRKAYRVNPRAAAEAIRCRYHELFETAVIEGVGRLDMCS
;
A
#
# COMPACT_ATOMS: atom_id res chain seq x y z
N MET A 1 1.08 -21.44 -12.28
CA MET A 1 1.26 -20.00 -11.97
C MET A 1 2.39 -19.93 -10.95
N MET A 2 3.25 -18.90 -10.97
CA MET A 2 4.22 -18.71 -9.88
C MET A 2 3.50 -17.90 -8.80
N GLN A 3 3.52 -18.38 -7.56
CA GLN A 3 3.00 -17.62 -6.41
C GLN A 3 4.14 -17.34 -5.45
N ILE A 4 4.14 -16.13 -4.90
CA ILE A 4 5.07 -15.73 -3.86
C ILE A 4 4.53 -16.29 -2.56
N SER A 5 5.33 -17.08 -1.86
CA SER A 5 4.93 -17.62 -0.56
C SER A 5 5.52 -16.85 0.62
N GLU A 6 6.68 -16.21 0.44
CA GLU A 6 7.40 -15.55 1.53
C GLU A 6 8.15 -14.29 1.03
N LEU A 7 7.97 -13.17 1.72
CA LEU A 7 8.75 -11.93 1.62
C LEU A 7 9.12 -11.49 3.04
N ALA A 8 10.28 -10.85 3.21
CA ALA A 8 10.66 -10.29 4.51
C ALA A 8 9.63 -9.25 5.01
N ASP A 9 9.24 -9.34 6.28
CA ASP A 9 8.23 -8.48 6.90
C ASP A 9 8.54 -6.98 6.74
N GLU A 10 9.82 -6.60 6.81
CA GLU A 10 10.27 -5.22 6.59
C GLU A 10 9.94 -4.71 5.18
N ILE A 11 10.13 -5.55 4.17
CA ILE A 11 9.87 -5.23 2.76
C ILE A 11 8.37 -5.12 2.52
N VAL A 12 7.60 -6.06 3.06
CA VAL A 12 6.14 -6.03 3.00
C VAL A 12 5.61 -4.77 3.67
N THR A 13 6.10 -4.46 4.87
CA THR A 13 5.66 -3.28 5.62
C THR A 13 6.03 -2.00 4.86
N ASP A 14 7.28 -1.85 4.39
CA ASP A 14 7.71 -0.68 3.60
C ASP A 14 6.86 -0.53 2.34
N TRP A 15 6.56 -1.64 1.67
CA TRP A 15 5.72 -1.61 0.50
C TRP A 15 4.31 -1.10 0.84
N VAL A 16 3.64 -1.65 1.86
CA VAL A 16 2.26 -1.24 2.22
C VAL A 16 2.19 0.22 2.65
N VAL A 17 3.13 0.69 3.48
CA VAL A 17 3.02 2.01 4.10
C VAL A 17 3.71 3.13 3.32
N ARG A 18 4.60 2.80 2.38
CA ARG A 18 5.36 3.78 1.59
C ARG A 18 5.15 3.62 0.08
N GLU A 19 5.40 2.44 -0.48
CA GLU A 19 5.43 2.24 -1.94
C GLU A 19 4.03 2.21 -2.57
N LEU A 20 3.11 1.47 -1.97
CA LEU A 20 1.74 1.31 -2.43
C LEU A 20 0.99 2.66 -2.44
N PRO A 21 0.98 3.44 -1.34
CA PRO A 21 0.42 4.79 -1.32
C PRO A 21 1.02 5.71 -2.39
N ALA A 22 2.34 5.69 -2.57
CA ALA A 22 3.01 6.48 -3.57
C ALA A 22 2.63 6.05 -5.00
N ALA A 23 2.50 4.75 -5.26
CA ALA A 23 2.02 4.23 -6.54
C ALA A 23 0.58 4.67 -6.83
N ALA A 24 -0.33 4.53 -5.86
CA ALA A 24 -1.71 4.97 -5.98
C ALA A 24 -1.81 6.48 -6.26
N LEU A 25 -1.02 7.30 -5.57
CA LEU A 25 -0.92 8.74 -5.79
C LEU A 25 -0.35 9.11 -7.17
N ARG A 26 0.67 8.39 -7.65
CA ARG A 26 1.19 8.57 -9.02
C ARG A 26 0.11 8.27 -10.07
N GLY A 27 -0.70 7.23 -9.87
CA GLY A 27 -1.83 6.89 -10.74
C GLY A 27 -2.89 8.01 -10.86
N VAL A 28 -3.03 8.85 -9.83
CA VAL A 28 -3.92 10.02 -9.85
C VAL A 28 -3.20 11.35 -10.09
N ALA A 29 -1.97 11.30 -10.63
CA ALA A 29 -1.14 12.47 -10.92
C ALA A 29 -0.86 13.39 -9.71
N ARG A 30 -0.73 12.81 -8.52
CA ARG A 30 -0.33 13.50 -7.27
C ARG A 30 1.14 13.24 -6.93
N HIS A 31 2.01 13.60 -7.87
CA HIS A 31 3.45 13.30 -7.80
C HIS A 31 4.16 13.95 -6.61
N GLU A 32 3.79 15.16 -6.22
CA GLU A 32 4.39 15.85 -5.07
C GLU A 32 4.12 15.08 -3.76
N LEU A 33 2.85 14.72 -3.51
CA LEU A 33 2.48 13.91 -2.34
C LEU A 33 3.13 12.52 -2.36
N ALA A 34 3.21 11.89 -3.54
CA ALA A 34 3.93 10.63 -3.68
C ALA A 34 5.42 10.79 -3.35
N GLY A 35 6.03 11.91 -3.74
CA GLY A 35 7.41 12.25 -3.42
C GLY A 35 7.65 12.48 -1.93
N GLU A 36 6.73 13.17 -1.23
CA GLU A 36 6.81 13.39 0.22
C GLU A 36 6.84 12.06 1.00
N ILE A 37 6.00 11.10 0.59
CA ILE A 37 5.97 9.76 1.19
C ILE A 37 7.24 8.96 0.84
N GLN A 38 7.69 9.01 -0.42
CA GLN A 38 8.88 8.29 -0.88
C GLN A 38 10.19 8.83 -0.29
N ALA A 39 10.23 10.10 0.09
CA ALA A 39 11.38 10.70 0.75
C ALA A 39 11.61 10.16 2.17
N GLN A 40 10.63 9.44 2.74
CA GLN A 40 10.82 8.80 4.04
C GLN A 40 11.85 7.66 3.93
N PRO A 41 12.79 7.53 4.90
CA PRO A 41 13.73 6.43 4.93
C PRO A 41 12.98 5.11 5.00
N SER A 42 13.40 4.07 4.27
CA SER A 42 12.74 2.77 4.27
C SER A 42 12.63 2.15 5.67
N ILE A 43 11.68 1.23 5.84
CA ILE A 43 11.56 0.42 7.04
C ILE A 43 12.69 -0.62 7.08
N THR A 44 13.33 -0.72 8.25
CA THR A 44 14.33 -1.71 8.63
C THR A 44 13.85 -2.50 9.85
N ALA A 45 14.51 -3.62 10.16
CA ALA A 45 14.25 -4.46 11.34
C ALA A 45 14.13 -3.63 12.61
N GLU A 46 15.13 -2.78 12.84
CA GLU A 46 15.21 -1.90 14.00
C GLU A 46 14.01 -0.95 14.08
N THR A 47 13.60 -0.37 12.95
CA THR A 47 12.46 0.56 12.93
C THR A 47 11.10 -0.12 12.99
N LEU A 48 11.02 -1.39 12.61
CA LEU A 48 9.80 -2.19 12.71
C LEU A 48 9.58 -2.64 14.16
N GLU A 49 10.66 -3.05 14.84
CA GLU A 49 10.64 -3.39 16.26
C GLU A 49 10.47 -2.17 17.18
N ALA A 50 10.85 -0.98 16.71
CA ALA A 50 10.65 0.27 17.43
C ALA A 50 9.32 0.93 17.06
N ASP A 51 8.38 1.02 18.00
CA ASP A 51 7.04 1.65 17.87
C ASP A 51 7.01 3.09 17.29
N ASN A 52 8.17 3.75 17.14
CA ASN A 52 8.29 5.10 16.61
C ASN A 52 8.60 5.16 15.10
N GLY A 53 9.10 4.08 14.51
CA GLY A 53 9.56 4.05 13.11
C GLY A 53 8.41 4.27 12.13
N LEU A 54 7.25 3.69 12.42
CA LEU A 54 6.04 3.74 11.58
C LEU A 54 5.26 5.05 11.71
N ARG A 55 5.26 5.68 12.89
CA ARG A 55 4.54 6.94 13.15
C ARG A 55 4.88 8.08 12.20
N ARG A 56 6.12 8.13 11.66
CA ARG A 56 6.52 9.15 10.67
C ARG A 56 5.70 9.05 9.39
N TYR A 57 5.30 7.85 8.98
CA TYR A 57 4.47 7.62 7.81
C TYR A 57 3.02 7.95 8.08
N GLN A 58 2.52 7.65 9.29
CA GLN A 58 1.14 7.94 9.69
C GLN A 58 0.74 9.38 9.35
N HIS A 59 1.58 10.34 9.71
CA HIS A 59 1.32 11.76 9.50
C HIS A 59 1.23 12.12 8.00
N GLU A 60 2.19 11.63 7.20
CA GLU A 60 2.21 11.93 5.77
C GLU A 60 1.06 11.26 5.00
N LEU A 61 0.74 10.03 5.35
CA LEU A 61 -0.42 9.32 4.79
C LEU A 61 -1.71 10.05 5.14
N GLN A 62 -1.88 10.45 6.40
CA GLN A 62 -3.03 11.22 6.85
C GLN A 62 -3.16 12.55 6.09
N ARG A 63 -2.06 13.31 5.97
CA ARG A 63 -2.03 14.56 5.19
C ARG A 63 -2.43 14.34 3.75
N ALA A 64 -1.86 13.33 3.08
CA ALA A 64 -2.19 12.99 1.70
C ALA A 64 -3.67 12.58 1.53
N VAL A 65 -4.23 11.82 2.47
CA VAL A 65 -5.67 11.48 2.50
C VAL A 65 -6.53 12.74 2.52
N PHE A 66 -6.19 13.73 3.34
CA PHE A 66 -6.97 14.98 3.41
C PHE A 66 -6.73 15.92 2.22
N ALA A 67 -5.57 15.83 1.56
CA ALA A 67 -5.26 16.60 0.37
C ALA A 67 -5.98 16.09 -0.90
N LEU A 68 -6.36 14.81 -0.94
CA LEU A 68 -7.12 14.27 -2.06
C LEU A 68 -8.57 14.78 -2.09
N PRO A 69 -9.09 15.17 -3.27
CA PRO A 69 -10.45 15.67 -3.38
C PRO A 69 -11.47 14.60 -2.99
N ALA A 70 -12.42 14.95 -2.12
CA ALA A 70 -13.59 14.12 -1.90
C ALA A 70 -14.45 14.11 -3.18
N LYS A 71 -14.73 12.93 -3.74
CA LYS A 71 -15.63 12.81 -4.89
C LYS A 71 -17.04 13.20 -4.43
N ARG A 72 -17.55 14.35 -4.87
CA ARG A 72 -18.88 14.90 -4.50
C ARG A 72 -20.04 14.29 -5.34
N SER A 73 -19.95 13.03 -5.73
CA SER A 73 -21.03 12.34 -6.45
C SER A 73 -22.12 11.87 -5.48
N ALA A 74 -23.38 11.82 -5.91
CA ALA A 74 -24.50 11.35 -5.08
C ALA A 74 -24.49 9.83 -4.83
N ALA A 75 -23.71 9.06 -5.60
CA ALA A 75 -23.43 7.64 -5.35
C ALA A 75 -21.93 7.45 -5.23
N VAL A 76 -21.38 7.65 -4.03
CA VAL A 76 -20.02 7.23 -3.68
C VAL A 76 -20.13 5.80 -3.19
N PRO A 77 -19.44 4.82 -3.81
CA PRO A 77 -19.41 3.46 -3.30
C PRO A 77 -18.92 3.43 -1.86
N SER A 78 -19.46 2.52 -1.05
CA SER A 78 -18.97 2.28 0.30
C SER A 78 -17.48 1.89 0.28
N ASP A 79 -16.83 1.89 1.44
CA ASP A 79 -15.46 1.38 1.55
C ASP A 79 -15.42 -0.11 1.16
N GLU A 80 -16.39 -0.92 1.59
CA GLU A 80 -16.50 -2.35 1.22
C GLU A 80 -16.70 -2.56 -0.28
N GLU A 81 -17.53 -1.75 -0.94
CA GLU A 81 -17.70 -1.83 -2.40
C GLU A 81 -16.43 -1.40 -3.13
N THR A 82 -15.75 -0.38 -2.62
CA THR A 82 -14.47 0.08 -3.19
C THR A 82 -13.41 -1.01 -3.05
N ASP A 83 -13.36 -1.69 -1.92
CA ASP A 83 -12.46 -2.79 -1.64
C ASP A 83 -12.69 -3.97 -2.58
N ALA A 84 -13.95 -4.34 -2.83
CA ALA A 84 -14.30 -5.36 -3.80
C ALA A 84 -13.84 -5.01 -5.24
N PHE A 85 -13.95 -3.74 -5.63
CA PHE A 85 -13.46 -3.28 -6.94
C PHE A 85 -11.92 -3.30 -7.02
N ILE A 86 -11.24 -2.85 -5.96
CA ILE A 86 -9.78 -2.90 -5.90
C ILE A 86 -9.32 -4.35 -5.99
N TYR A 87 -9.92 -5.26 -5.22
CA TYR A 87 -9.61 -6.69 -5.25
C TYR A 87 -9.72 -7.26 -6.68
N ALA A 88 -10.79 -6.90 -7.41
CA ALA A 88 -11.01 -7.38 -8.77
C ALA A 88 -10.03 -6.79 -9.80
N GLU A 89 -9.63 -5.52 -9.66
CA GLU A 89 -8.79 -4.83 -10.65
C GLU A 89 -7.28 -4.91 -10.38
N VAL A 90 -6.91 -4.93 -9.10
CA VAL A 90 -5.51 -4.97 -8.64
C VAL A 90 -5.06 -6.42 -8.43
N GLY A 91 -5.92 -7.25 -7.84
CA GLY A 91 -5.66 -8.66 -7.54
C GLY A 91 -5.69 -8.96 -6.04
N ALA A 92 -6.07 -10.19 -5.73
CA ALA A 92 -6.25 -10.71 -4.37
C ALA A 92 -4.98 -10.59 -3.52
N GLU A 93 -3.85 -11.08 -4.05
CA GLU A 93 -2.58 -11.16 -3.33
C GLU A 93 -2.13 -9.82 -2.76
N ILE A 94 -2.26 -8.76 -3.57
CA ILE A 94 -1.88 -7.39 -3.18
C ILE A 94 -2.81 -6.88 -2.08
N PHE A 95 -4.10 -7.16 -2.18
CA PHE A 95 -5.11 -6.56 -1.32
C PHE A 95 -5.27 -7.28 0.02
N ASP A 96 -5.11 -8.59 0.03
CA ASP A 96 -5.05 -9.42 1.23
C ASP A 96 -3.85 -9.00 2.09
N LEU A 97 -2.67 -8.85 1.48
CA LEU A 97 -1.45 -8.37 2.14
C LEU A 97 -1.65 -7.02 2.86
N VAL A 98 -2.35 -6.09 2.21
CA VAL A 98 -2.64 -4.76 2.79
C VAL A 98 -3.58 -4.87 3.98
N HIS A 99 -4.61 -5.72 3.90
CA HIS A 99 -5.58 -5.90 4.96
C HIS A 99 -4.98 -6.60 6.18
N GLU A 100 -4.22 -7.66 5.96
CA GLU A 100 -3.51 -8.40 7.01
C GLU A 100 -2.56 -7.46 7.75
N LEU A 101 -1.69 -6.74 7.03
CA LEU A 101 -0.76 -5.80 7.67
C LEU A 101 -1.50 -4.66 8.41
N ALA A 102 -2.57 -4.11 7.84
CA ALA A 102 -3.32 -3.05 8.50
C ALA A 102 -4.00 -3.54 9.79
N ALA A 103 -4.50 -4.77 9.80
CA ALA A 103 -5.09 -5.40 10.98
C ALA A 103 -4.01 -5.68 12.04
N ASP A 104 -2.87 -6.22 11.64
CA ASP A 104 -1.75 -6.52 12.54
C ASP A 104 -1.24 -5.25 13.22
N LEU A 105 -0.91 -4.20 12.44
CA LEU A 105 -0.43 -2.93 12.99
C LEU A 105 -1.41 -2.29 13.98
N ALA A 106 -2.71 -2.40 13.71
CA ALA A 106 -3.75 -1.88 14.60
C ALA A 106 -3.83 -2.69 15.91
N PHE A 107 -3.60 -4.00 15.87
CA PHE A 107 -3.75 -4.90 17.01
C PHE A 107 -2.49 -5.00 17.88
N THR A 108 -1.32 -5.21 17.26
CA THR A 108 -0.07 -5.47 17.97
C THR A 108 0.61 -4.20 18.47
N SER A 109 0.58 -3.13 17.67
CA SER A 109 1.32 -1.90 17.95
C SER A 109 0.42 -0.72 18.35
N GLY A 110 -0.90 -0.87 18.20
CA GLY A 110 -1.86 0.24 18.33
C GLY A 110 -1.60 1.35 17.29
N ASP A 111 -0.96 1.02 16.17
CA ASP A 111 -0.55 1.97 15.14
C ASP A 111 -1.61 2.03 14.02
N ALA A 112 -2.05 3.25 13.70
CA ALA A 112 -3.06 3.50 12.68
C ALA A 112 -2.48 3.63 11.25
N THR A 113 -1.17 3.48 11.07
CA THR A 113 -0.48 3.72 9.78
C THR A 113 -1.05 2.87 8.66
N GLY A 114 -1.29 1.57 8.90
CA GLY A 114 -1.90 0.68 7.91
C GLY A 114 -3.32 1.13 7.52
N ALA A 115 -4.12 1.60 8.48
CA ALA A 115 -5.45 2.14 8.20
C ALA A 115 -5.40 3.41 7.33
N TRP A 116 -4.44 4.31 7.56
CA TRP A 116 -4.26 5.49 6.72
C TRP A 116 -3.77 5.13 5.31
N ALA A 117 -2.88 4.14 5.17
CA ALA A 117 -2.45 3.63 3.87
C ALA A 117 -3.63 3.09 3.06
N LEU A 118 -4.47 2.26 3.68
CA LEU A 118 -5.67 1.69 3.07
C LEU A 118 -6.68 2.79 2.67
N GLN A 119 -6.89 3.77 3.55
CA GLN A 119 -7.79 4.89 3.24
C GLN A 119 -7.26 5.74 2.07
N LEU A 120 -5.95 5.96 1.99
CA LEU A 120 -5.32 6.68 0.89
C LEU A 120 -5.47 5.93 -0.43
N LEU A 121 -5.24 4.63 -0.41
CA LEU A 121 -5.47 3.75 -1.55
C LEU A 121 -6.92 3.85 -2.04
N ARG A 122 -7.90 3.68 -1.14
CA ARG A 122 -9.34 3.80 -1.47
C ARG A 122 -9.65 5.16 -2.10
N LYS A 123 -9.13 6.25 -1.53
CA LYS A 123 -9.35 7.60 -2.07
C LYS A 123 -8.72 7.80 -3.44
N ALA A 124 -7.47 7.41 -3.63
CA ALA A 124 -6.80 7.50 -4.91
C ALA A 124 -7.55 6.69 -5.97
N TYR A 125 -7.93 5.46 -5.64
CA TYR A 125 -8.71 4.60 -6.51
C TYR A 125 -10.05 5.25 -6.91
N ARG A 126 -10.79 5.86 -5.97
CA ARG A 126 -12.04 6.59 -6.29
C ARG A 126 -11.83 7.76 -7.25
N VAL A 127 -10.68 8.41 -7.22
CA VAL A 127 -10.34 9.53 -8.11
C VAL A 127 -10.06 9.03 -9.53
N ASN A 128 -9.22 8.00 -9.68
CA ASN A 128 -8.93 7.39 -10.99
C ASN A 128 -8.67 5.88 -10.86
N PRO A 129 -9.72 5.03 -10.93
CA PRO A 129 -9.62 3.60 -10.65
C PRO A 129 -8.57 2.89 -11.50
N ARG A 130 -8.71 3.02 -12.83
CA ARG A 130 -7.87 2.33 -13.81
C ARG A 130 -6.39 2.70 -13.66
N ALA A 131 -6.09 4.00 -13.58
CA ALA A 131 -4.71 4.45 -13.51
C ALA A 131 -4.06 4.15 -12.14
N ALA A 132 -4.83 4.21 -11.05
CA ALA A 132 -4.37 3.79 -9.74
C ALA A 132 -4.06 2.28 -9.74
N ALA A 133 -4.98 1.45 -10.22
CA ALA A 133 -4.80 0.00 -10.28
C ALA A 133 -3.61 -0.42 -11.16
N GLU A 134 -3.43 0.22 -12.31
CA GLU A 134 -2.27 -0.03 -13.18
C GLU A 134 -0.95 0.35 -12.49
N ALA A 135 -0.86 1.54 -11.90
CA ALA A 135 0.34 1.97 -11.21
C ALA A 135 0.71 1.06 -10.02
N ILE A 136 -0.28 0.60 -9.26
CA ILE A 136 -0.08 -0.31 -8.14
C ILE A 136 0.43 -1.67 -8.62
N ARG A 137 -0.21 -2.26 -9.63
CA ARG A 137 0.23 -3.55 -10.18
C ARG A 137 1.64 -3.50 -10.75
N CYS A 138 1.96 -2.45 -11.50
CA CYS A 138 3.32 -2.24 -12.00
C CYS A 138 4.32 -2.16 -10.85
N ARG A 139 4.03 -1.35 -9.82
CA ARG A 139 4.96 -1.19 -8.68
C ARG A 139 5.09 -2.46 -7.84
N TYR A 140 4.02 -3.23 -7.67
CA TYR A 140 4.07 -4.53 -7.00
C TYR A 140 4.91 -5.54 -7.79
N HIS A 141 4.81 -5.54 -9.12
CA HIS A 141 5.65 -6.40 -9.96
C HIS A 141 7.14 -6.04 -9.83
N GLU A 142 7.48 -4.75 -9.84
CA GLU A 142 8.86 -4.29 -9.61
C GLU A 142 9.40 -4.67 -8.23
N LEU A 143 8.58 -4.55 -7.17
CA LEU A 143 8.93 -5.01 -5.83
C LEU A 143 9.30 -6.50 -5.87
N PHE A 144 8.45 -7.30 -6.51
CA PHE A 144 8.64 -8.73 -6.60
C PHE A 144 9.93 -9.10 -7.35
N GLU A 145 10.15 -8.52 -8.53
CA GLU A 145 11.38 -8.74 -9.29
C GLU A 145 12.61 -8.41 -8.45
N THR A 146 12.58 -7.27 -7.74
CA THR A 146 13.67 -6.83 -6.87
C THR A 146 13.89 -7.81 -5.71
N ALA A 147 12.83 -8.21 -5.01
CA ALA A 147 12.93 -9.10 -3.85
C ALA A 147 13.50 -10.48 -4.20
N VAL A 148 13.14 -11.01 -5.37
CA VAL A 148 13.70 -12.27 -5.88
C VAL A 148 15.18 -12.10 -6.23
N ILE A 149 15.54 -11.01 -6.91
CA ILE A 149 16.94 -10.71 -7.28
C ILE A 149 17.82 -10.55 -6.04
N GLU A 150 17.30 -9.91 -5.00
CA GLU A 150 18.01 -9.65 -3.74
C GLU A 150 17.99 -10.86 -2.77
N GLY A 151 17.27 -11.94 -3.11
CA GLY A 151 17.21 -13.16 -2.29
C GLY A 151 16.40 -13.03 -1.01
N VAL A 152 15.52 -12.04 -0.94
CA VAL A 152 14.66 -11.71 0.20
C VAL A 152 13.19 -12.09 -0.03
N GLY A 153 12.90 -12.72 -1.17
CA GLY A 153 11.61 -13.32 -1.50
C GLY A 153 11.75 -14.73 -2.04
N ARG A 154 10.73 -15.57 -1.81
CA ARG A 154 10.67 -16.94 -2.29
C ARG A 154 9.58 -17.12 -3.34
N LEU A 155 9.97 -17.79 -4.43
CA LEU A 155 9.07 -18.20 -5.50
C LEU A 155 8.70 -19.67 -5.34
N ASP A 156 7.40 -19.95 -5.20
CA ASP A 156 6.88 -21.30 -5.38
C ASP A 156 6.23 -21.41 -6.76
N MET A 157 6.63 -22.45 -7.51
CA MET A 157 5.96 -22.79 -8.76
C MET A 157 4.77 -23.69 -8.46
N CYS A 158 3.55 -23.28 -8.80
CA CYS A 158 2.40 -24.18 -8.73
C CYS A 158 2.65 -25.33 -9.72
N SER A 159 2.80 -26.54 -9.19
CA SER A 159 2.79 -27.82 -9.89
C SER A 159 1.39 -28.17 -10.39
#